data_AF-A0A352A437-F1
#
_entry.id   AF-A0A352A437-F1
#
_cell.length_a   1.000
_cell.length_b   1.000
_cell.length_c   1.000
_cell.angle_alpha   90.00
_cell.angle_beta   90.00
_cell.angle_gamma   90.00
#
_symmetry.space_group_name_H-M   'P 1'
#
loop_
_entity.id
_entity.type
_entity.pdbx_description
1 polymer ?
#
loop_
_entity_poly.entity_id
_entity_poly.type
_entity_poly.pdbx_seq_one_letter_code
_entity_poly.pdbx_strand_id
1 'polypeptide(L)'
;MNKNFKNIISKDNRNLLFLLFMLVLSLIVSAFIFYFIGQDNLIKISYDSLKKYAFLDLFLEILKRNVVYFIIVILLANFGFVYTIYAMFCLVSIMYGISIIYFTKIVTLDKLYFIFNFTDYLVYFPFLFYFTHISTLASKYIKNVKKIETNSKKIDIIVIGYLKLSAIFVLLVIAYSLIYSYYIHLIL
;
A
#
# COMPACT_ATOMS: atom_id res chain seq x y z
N MET A 1 -18.32 -0.54 -29.72
CA MET A 1 -17.78 0.13 -28.51
C MET A 1 -17.24 1.51 -28.90
N ASN A 2 -17.63 2.58 -28.19
CA ASN A 2 -17.27 3.97 -28.54
C ASN A 2 -15.74 4.20 -28.49
N LYS A 3 -15.16 4.89 -29.49
CA LYS A 3 -13.71 5.18 -29.58
C LYS A 3 -13.17 5.90 -28.34
N ASN A 4 -13.98 6.77 -27.74
CA ASN A 4 -13.62 7.48 -26.50
C ASN A 4 -13.51 6.53 -25.30
N PHE A 5 -14.43 5.57 -25.20
CA PHE A 5 -14.43 4.59 -24.12
C PHE A 5 -13.24 3.63 -24.21
N LYS A 6 -12.90 3.20 -25.43
CA LYS A 6 -11.70 2.37 -25.70
C LYS A 6 -10.41 3.09 -25.34
N ASN A 7 -10.34 4.41 -25.55
CA ASN A 7 -9.18 5.23 -25.20
C ASN A 7 -9.02 5.46 -23.68
N ILE A 8 -10.11 5.47 -22.92
CA ILE A 8 -10.06 5.56 -21.45
C ILE A 8 -9.53 4.24 -20.88
N ILE A 9 -10.13 3.10 -21.28
CA ILE A 9 -9.70 1.77 -20.84
C ILE A 9 -8.23 1.51 -21.17
N SER A 10 -7.78 1.90 -22.37
CA SER A 10 -6.38 1.68 -22.75
C SER A 10 -5.39 2.53 -21.94
N LYS A 11 -5.77 3.75 -21.52
CA LYS A 11 -4.97 4.59 -20.62
C LYS A 11 -4.92 4.02 -19.20
N ASP A 12 -6.04 3.52 -18.70
CA ASP A 12 -6.11 2.88 -17.38
C ASP A 12 -5.23 1.61 -17.34
N ASN A 13 -5.32 0.76 -18.36
CA ASN A 13 -4.49 -0.44 -18.48
C ASN A 13 -2.99 -0.11 -18.54
N ARG A 14 -2.59 0.95 -19.26
CA ARG A 14 -1.19 1.40 -19.28
C ARG A 14 -0.71 1.84 -17.91
N ASN A 15 -1.55 2.52 -17.13
CA ASN A 15 -1.21 2.94 -15.77
C ASN A 15 -1.01 1.75 -14.83
N LEU A 16 -1.87 0.73 -14.95
CA LEU A 16 -1.76 -0.51 -14.19
C LEU A 16 -0.49 -1.27 -14.57
N LEU A 17 -0.20 -1.43 -15.87
CA LEU A 17 1.03 -2.04 -16.37
C LEU A 17 2.29 -1.33 -15.86
N PHE A 18 2.28 0.00 -15.82
CA PHE A 18 3.39 0.78 -15.28
C PHE A 18 3.62 0.51 -13.78
N LEU A 19 2.56 0.42 -12.98
CA LEU A 19 2.67 0.06 -11.56
C LEU A 19 3.16 -1.38 -11.36
N LEU A 20 2.70 -2.32 -12.19
CA LEU A 20 3.21 -3.70 -12.17
C LEU A 20 4.71 -3.74 -12.51
N PHE A 21 5.14 -2.98 -13.52
CA PHE A 21 6.56 -2.87 -13.86
C PHE A 21 7.39 -2.30 -12.69
N MET A 22 6.90 -1.23 -12.05
CA MET A 22 7.54 -0.62 -10.88
C MET A 22 7.61 -1.59 -9.70
N LEU A 23 6.56 -2.39 -9.50
CA LEU A 23 6.55 -3.45 -8.48
C LEU A 23 7.65 -4.47 -8.75
N VAL A 24 7.73 -5.02 -9.97
CA VAL A 24 8.77 -5.99 -10.36
C VAL A 24 10.17 -5.41 -10.15
N LEU A 25 10.41 -4.17 -10.60
CA LEU A 25 11.69 -3.49 -10.41
C LEU A 25 12.03 -3.34 -8.92
N SER A 26 11.05 -2.97 -8.10
CA SER A 26 11.21 -2.80 -6.65
C SER A 26 11.54 -4.12 -5.96
N LEU A 27 10.94 -5.23 -6.40
CA LEU A 27 11.24 -6.58 -5.89
C LEU A 27 12.65 -7.03 -6.27
N ILE A 28 13.09 -6.75 -7.50
CA ILE A 28 14.47 -7.01 -7.93
C ILE A 28 15.46 -6.21 -7.05
N VAL A 29 15.20 -4.91 -6.84
CA VAL A 29 16.02 -4.06 -5.97
C VAL A 29 16.06 -4.61 -4.54
N SER A 30 14.92 -5.09 -4.02
CA SER A 30 14.84 -5.72 -2.70
C SER A 30 15.75 -6.94 -2.58
N ALA A 31 15.78 -7.78 -3.60
CA ALA A 31 16.65 -8.95 -3.64
C ALA A 31 18.14 -8.55 -3.65
N PHE A 32 18.52 -7.52 -4.41
CA PHE A 32 19.87 -6.98 -4.38
C PHE A 32 20.23 -6.43 -3.00
N ILE A 33 19.36 -5.61 -2.39
CA ILE A 33 19.59 -5.07 -1.04
C ILE A 33 19.83 -6.21 -0.04
N PHE A 34 18.99 -7.24 -0.06
CA PHE A 34 19.14 -8.39 0.82
C PHE A 34 20.45 -9.14 0.57
N TYR A 35 20.83 -9.35 -0.70
CA TYR A 35 22.09 -10.02 -1.06
C TYR A 35 23.32 -9.27 -0.52
N PHE A 36 23.34 -7.93 -0.63
CA PHE A 36 24.47 -7.12 -0.17
C PHE A 36 24.57 -6.98 1.35
N ILE A 37 23.44 -7.00 2.08
CA ILE A 37 23.42 -6.87 3.55
C ILE A 37 23.99 -8.12 4.26
N GLY A 38 24.10 -9.25 3.56
CA GLY A 38 24.63 -10.49 4.11
C GLY A 38 23.59 -11.31 4.87
N GLN A 39 23.77 -12.64 4.87
CA GLN A 39 22.76 -13.59 5.33
C GLN A 39 22.79 -13.85 6.85
N ASP A 40 23.75 -13.31 7.59
CA ASP A 40 24.08 -13.82 8.94
C ASP A 40 23.29 -13.16 10.08
N ASN A 41 22.49 -12.13 9.80
CA ASN A 41 21.67 -11.44 10.79
C ASN A 41 20.23 -11.99 10.87
N LEU A 42 20.08 -13.30 11.09
CA LEU A 42 18.80 -13.86 11.51
C LEU A 42 18.54 -13.48 12.98
N ILE A 43 17.90 -12.34 13.19
CA ILE A 43 17.46 -11.90 14.52
C ILE A 43 16.42 -12.91 15.01
N LYS A 44 16.69 -13.58 16.15
CA LYS A 44 15.66 -14.33 16.88
C LYS A 44 14.56 -13.35 17.30
N ILE A 45 13.36 -13.55 16.79
CA ILE A 45 12.21 -12.71 17.11
C ILE A 45 11.74 -13.10 18.51
N SER A 46 11.86 -12.19 19.47
CA SER A 46 11.23 -12.34 20.79
C SER A 46 9.81 -11.78 20.72
N TYR A 47 8.83 -12.62 21.07
CA TYR A 47 7.43 -12.24 21.19
C TYR A 47 7.07 -11.75 22.60
N ASP A 48 8.01 -11.79 23.55
CA ASP A 48 7.76 -11.44 24.95
C ASP A 48 7.41 -9.96 25.12
N SER A 49 7.85 -9.12 24.18
CA SER A 49 7.45 -7.71 24.09
C SER A 49 5.99 -7.56 23.66
N LEU A 50 5.51 -8.40 22.72
CA LEU A 50 4.14 -8.33 22.19
C LEU A 50 3.10 -8.81 23.19
N LYS A 51 3.44 -9.78 24.06
CA LYS A 51 2.55 -10.27 25.14
C LYS A 51 2.20 -9.22 26.20
N LYS A 52 3.00 -8.14 26.30
CA LYS A 52 2.81 -7.07 27.28
C LYS A 52 1.95 -5.92 26.77
N TYR A 53 1.63 -5.90 25.48
CA TYR A 53 0.79 -4.85 24.91
C TYR A 53 -0.67 -5.06 25.28
N ALA A 54 -1.31 -4.01 25.81
CA ALA A 54 -2.76 -3.98 25.84
C ALA A 54 -3.31 -3.96 24.41
N PHE A 55 -4.49 -4.55 24.20
CA PHE A 55 -5.12 -4.62 22.88
C PHE A 55 -5.19 -3.26 22.17
N LEU A 56 -5.56 -2.21 22.91
CA LEU A 56 -5.74 -0.88 22.35
C LEU A 56 -4.42 -0.27 21.87
N ASP A 57 -3.33 -0.48 22.61
CA ASP A 57 -1.99 0.00 22.23
C ASP A 57 -1.47 -0.73 20.98
N LEU A 58 -1.65 -2.05 20.93
CA LEU A 58 -1.32 -2.86 19.75
C LEU A 58 -2.10 -2.38 18.52
N PHE A 59 -3.40 -2.15 18.70
CA PHE A 59 -4.28 -1.66 17.64
C PHE A 59 -3.84 -0.30 17.10
N LEU A 60 -3.52 0.66 17.96
CA LEU A 60 -3.10 1.99 17.54
C LEU A 60 -1.77 1.95 16.78
N GLU A 61 -0.81 1.13 17.19
CA GLU A 61 0.46 0.97 16.47
C GLU A 61 0.26 0.36 15.08
N ILE A 62 -0.55 -0.70 14.97
CA ILE A 62 -0.89 -1.33 13.69
C ILE A 62 -1.67 -0.36 12.80
N LEU A 63 -2.63 0.37 13.36
CA LEU A 63 -3.42 1.37 12.64
C LEU A 63 -2.52 2.48 12.08
N LYS A 64 -1.63 3.03 12.90
CA LYS A 64 -0.67 4.07 12.50
C LYS A 64 0.20 3.58 11.35
N ARG A 65 0.76 2.37 11.45
CA ARG A 65 1.57 1.76 10.39
C ARG A 65 0.80 1.66 9.07
N ASN A 66 -0.45 1.22 9.13
CA ASN A 66 -1.23 0.87 7.94
C ASN A 66 -1.93 2.08 7.29
N VAL A 67 -2.36 3.08 8.07
CA VAL A 67 -3.14 4.22 7.55
C VAL A 67 -2.27 5.34 6.97
N VAL A 68 -1.05 5.54 7.48
CA VAL A 68 -0.18 6.67 7.10
C VAL A 68 0.06 6.74 5.59
N TYR A 69 0.31 5.60 4.94
CA TYR A 69 0.49 5.56 3.49
C TYR A 69 -0.73 6.11 2.74
N PHE A 70 -1.93 5.68 3.14
CA PHE A 70 -3.18 6.08 2.50
C PHE A 70 -3.41 7.58 2.66
N ILE A 71 -3.23 8.14 3.86
CA ILE A 71 -3.38 9.58 4.11
C ILE A 71 -2.45 10.39 3.20
N ILE A 72 -1.17 10.03 3.13
CA ILE A 72 -0.19 10.74 2.30
C ILE A 72 -0.58 10.67 0.83
N VAL A 73 -0.97 9.49 0.34
CA VAL A 73 -1.37 9.31 -1.06
C VAL A 73 -2.67 10.06 -1.40
N ILE A 74 -3.64 10.13 -0.48
CA ILE A 74 -4.86 10.96 -0.63
C ILE A 74 -4.48 12.42 -0.88
N LEU A 75 -3.61 12.98 -0.04
CA LEU A 75 -3.16 14.37 -0.17
C LEU A 75 -2.44 14.58 -1.51
N LEU A 76 -1.44 13.75 -1.82
CA LEU A 76 -0.68 13.85 -3.08
C LEU A 76 -1.57 13.72 -4.33
N ALA A 77 -2.59 12.87 -4.26
CA ALA A 77 -3.52 12.69 -5.38
C ALA A 77 -4.34 13.96 -5.62
N ASN A 78 -4.86 14.58 -4.57
CA ASN A 78 -5.65 15.82 -4.66
C ASN A 78 -4.82 17.02 -5.17
N PHE A 79 -3.51 17.04 -4.88
CA PHE A 79 -2.59 18.05 -5.44
C PHE A 79 -2.15 17.76 -6.88
N GLY A 80 -2.38 16.56 -7.41
CA GLY A 80 -1.93 16.19 -8.76
C GLY A 80 -0.46 15.74 -8.83
N PHE A 81 0.15 15.33 -7.71
CA PHE A 81 1.55 14.92 -7.61
C PHE A 81 1.78 13.43 -7.92
N VAL A 82 1.47 13.06 -9.16
CA VAL A 82 1.55 11.66 -9.64
C VAL A 82 2.93 11.03 -9.44
N TYR A 83 4.01 11.73 -9.77
CA TYR A 83 5.37 11.18 -9.68
C TYR A 83 5.78 10.88 -8.23
N THR A 84 5.35 11.71 -7.29
CA THR A 84 5.59 11.48 -5.86
C THR A 84 4.84 10.26 -5.35
N ILE A 85 3.60 10.02 -5.84
CA ILE A 85 2.86 8.79 -5.52
C ILE A 85 3.61 7.55 -6.04
N TYR A 86 4.16 7.60 -7.25
CA TYR A 86 4.98 6.50 -7.76
C TYR A 86 6.25 6.26 -6.94
N ALA A 87 6.95 7.31 -6.53
CA ALA A 87 8.14 7.18 -5.70
C ALA A 87 7.81 6.53 -4.35
N MET A 88 6.73 6.97 -3.70
CA MET A 88 6.24 6.38 -2.44
C MET A 88 5.85 4.91 -2.62
N PHE A 89 5.17 4.58 -3.71
CA PHE A 89 4.83 3.20 -4.03
C PHE A 89 6.06 2.31 -4.23
N CYS A 90 7.10 2.82 -4.91
CA CYS A 90 8.37 2.11 -5.04
C CYS A 90 9.04 1.85 -3.69
N LEU A 91 9.14 2.87 -2.83
CA LEU A 91 9.74 2.71 -1.50
C LEU A 91 9.01 1.64 -0.67
N VAL A 92 7.68 1.70 -0.63
CA VAL A 92 6.88 0.69 0.07
C VAL A 92 7.04 -0.69 -0.56
N SER A 93 7.09 -0.79 -1.88
CA SER A 93 7.28 -2.06 -2.59
C SER A 93 8.67 -2.66 -2.33
N ILE A 94 9.71 -1.83 -2.16
CA ILE A 94 11.04 -2.30 -1.75
C ILE A 94 10.99 -2.86 -0.33
N MET A 95 10.39 -2.13 0.62
CA MET A 95 10.25 -2.60 2.00
C MET A 95 9.44 -3.90 2.07
N TYR A 96 8.38 -3.99 1.28
CA TYR A 96 7.57 -5.19 1.11
C TYR A 96 8.38 -6.37 0.56
N GLY A 97 9.18 -6.15 -0.49
CA GLY A 97 10.03 -7.19 -1.07
C GLY A 97 11.08 -7.70 -0.08
N ILE A 98 11.73 -6.81 0.64
CA ILE A 98 12.67 -7.17 1.72
C ILE A 98 11.96 -8.01 2.78
N SER A 99 10.78 -7.56 3.22
CA SER A 99 9.96 -8.27 4.21
C SER A 99 9.61 -9.69 3.77
N ILE A 100 9.20 -9.90 2.50
CA ILE A 100 8.94 -11.26 1.97
C ILE A 100 10.19 -12.13 2.00
N ILE A 101 11.35 -11.60 1.62
CA ILE A 101 12.58 -12.40 1.61
C ILE A 101 12.91 -12.88 3.03
N TYR A 102 12.84 -11.99 4.03
CA TYR A 102 12.99 -12.36 5.44
C TYR A 102 11.93 -13.37 5.88
N PHE A 103 10.67 -13.16 5.50
CA PHE A 103 9.59 -14.09 5.76
C PHE A 103 9.90 -15.49 5.23
N THR A 104 10.27 -15.64 3.96
CA THR A 104 10.61 -16.96 3.40
C THR A 104 11.75 -17.66 4.13
N LYS A 105 12.69 -16.90 4.72
CA LYS A 105 13.83 -17.44 5.46
C LYS A 105 13.47 -17.83 6.90
N ILE A 106 12.57 -17.09 7.54
CA ILE A 106 12.18 -17.29 8.95
C ILE A 106 11.05 -18.33 9.08
N VAL A 107 10.17 -18.46 8.08
CA VAL A 107 9.01 -19.38 8.11
C VAL A 107 9.42 -20.84 8.29
N THR A 108 10.63 -21.23 7.86
CA THR A 108 11.18 -22.57 8.09
C THR A 108 11.55 -22.83 9.55
N LEU A 109 11.73 -21.76 10.34
CA LEU A 109 12.18 -21.79 11.73
C LEU A 109 11.06 -21.42 12.72
N ASP A 110 10.11 -20.56 12.33
CA ASP A 110 9.09 -20.00 13.22
C ASP A 110 7.71 -19.86 12.53
N LYS A 111 6.79 -20.75 12.93
CA LYS A 111 5.40 -20.77 12.41
C LYS A 111 4.56 -19.60 12.91
N LEU A 112 4.87 -19.00 14.07
CA LEU A 112 4.13 -17.83 14.56
C LEU A 112 4.43 -16.60 13.70
N TYR A 113 5.68 -16.45 13.26
CA TYR A 113 6.06 -15.40 12.32
C TYR A 113 5.34 -15.53 10.98
N PHE A 114 5.16 -16.76 10.49
CA PHE A 114 4.35 -17.06 9.30
C PHE A 114 2.94 -16.50 9.47
N ILE A 115 2.29 -16.92 10.56
CA ILE A 115 0.93 -16.59 10.92
C ILE A 115 0.72 -15.07 10.98
N PHE A 116 1.65 -14.32 11.59
CA PHE A 116 1.51 -12.88 11.72
C PHE A 116 1.71 -12.12 10.41
N ASN A 117 2.63 -12.51 9.53
CA ASN A 117 2.93 -11.67 8.36
C ASN A 117 2.17 -12.08 7.09
N PHE A 118 1.62 -13.30 7.05
CA PHE A 118 0.92 -13.81 5.86
C PHE A 118 -0.26 -12.94 5.41
N THR A 119 -1.04 -12.39 6.35
CA THR A 119 -2.19 -11.52 6.03
C THR A 119 -1.76 -10.17 5.49
N ASP A 120 -0.63 -9.63 5.94
CA ASP A 120 -0.08 -8.37 5.41
C ASP A 120 0.27 -8.52 3.92
N TYR A 121 0.79 -9.69 3.52
CA TYR A 121 1.13 -9.96 2.12
C TYR A 121 -0.08 -10.24 1.23
N LEU A 122 -1.06 -11.03 1.71
CA LEU A 122 -2.20 -11.44 0.87
C LEU A 122 -3.38 -10.46 0.88
N VAL A 123 -3.53 -9.65 1.93
CA VAL A 123 -4.72 -8.80 2.08
C VAL A 123 -4.32 -7.33 2.00
N TYR A 124 -3.41 -6.90 2.88
CA TYR A 124 -3.07 -5.48 2.97
C TYR A 124 -2.35 -4.96 1.72
N PHE A 125 -1.36 -5.70 1.21
CA PHE A 125 -0.59 -5.24 0.05
C PHE A 125 -1.42 -5.11 -1.24
N PRO A 126 -2.31 -6.05 -1.61
CA PRO A 126 -3.22 -5.86 -2.74
C PRO A 126 -4.13 -4.62 -2.60
N PHE A 127 -4.62 -4.33 -1.39
CA PHE A 127 -5.37 -3.09 -1.14
C PHE A 127 -4.51 -1.86 -1.36
N LEU A 128 -3.28 -1.85 -0.86
CA LEU A 128 -2.32 -0.76 -1.07
C LEU A 128 -2.02 -0.56 -2.55
N PHE A 129 -1.76 -1.65 -3.28
CA PHE A 129 -1.47 -1.62 -4.72
C PHE A 129 -2.64 -1.01 -5.51
N TYR A 130 -3.86 -1.52 -5.28
CA TYR A 130 -5.04 -1.07 -5.99
C TYR A 130 -5.40 0.36 -5.62
N PHE A 131 -5.28 0.73 -4.34
CA PHE A 131 -5.46 2.11 -3.91
C PHE A 131 -4.49 3.08 -4.59
N THR A 132 -3.21 2.68 -4.72
CA THR A 132 -2.19 3.46 -5.44
C THR A 132 -2.56 3.62 -6.92
N HIS A 133 -3.07 2.56 -7.55
CA HIS A 133 -3.53 2.63 -8.93
C HIS A 133 -4.64 3.67 -9.12
N ILE A 134 -5.67 3.65 -8.27
CA ILE A 134 -6.76 4.63 -8.35
C ILE A 134 -6.26 6.04 -8.06
N SER A 135 -5.41 6.20 -7.05
CA SER A 135 -4.86 7.49 -6.64
C SER A 135 -4.03 8.15 -7.74
N THR A 136 -3.24 7.36 -8.47
CA THR A 136 -2.45 7.85 -9.61
C THR A 136 -3.33 8.25 -10.80
N LEU A 137 -4.44 7.53 -11.04
CA LEU A 137 -5.45 7.93 -12.03
C LEU A 137 -6.08 9.26 -11.64
N ALA A 138 -6.64 9.36 -10.42
CA ALA A 138 -7.27 10.58 -9.92
C ALA A 138 -6.33 11.79 -10.01
N SER A 139 -5.08 11.61 -9.58
CA SER A 139 -4.03 12.63 -9.64
C SER A 139 -3.74 13.12 -11.07
N LYS A 140 -3.66 12.21 -12.05
CA LYS A 140 -3.49 12.56 -13.48
C LYS A 140 -4.69 13.35 -14.01
N TYR A 141 -5.91 12.93 -13.68
CA TYR A 141 -7.12 13.63 -14.11
C TYR A 141 -7.20 15.03 -13.52
N ILE A 142 -6.98 15.18 -12.20
CA ILE A 142 -6.99 16.48 -11.52
C ILE A 142 -5.94 17.42 -12.13
N LYS A 143 -4.73 16.95 -12.37
CA LYS A 143 -3.66 17.74 -13.00
C LYS A 143 -4.02 18.19 -14.42
N ASN A 144 -4.63 17.31 -15.21
CA ASN A 144 -5.01 17.62 -16.59
C ASN A 144 -6.17 18.62 -16.67
N VAL A 145 -7.18 18.50 -15.79
CA VAL A 145 -8.32 19.42 -15.78
C VAL A 145 -7.92 20.78 -15.18
N LYS A 146 -7.05 20.83 -14.17
CA LYS A 146 -6.52 22.12 -13.64
C LYS A 146 -5.76 22.94 -14.69
N LYS A 147 -5.11 22.30 -15.67
CA LYS A 147 -4.45 22.99 -16.80
C LYS A 147 -5.44 23.64 -17.78
N ILE A 148 -6.69 23.20 -17.79
CA ILE A 148 -7.74 23.67 -18.67
C ILE A 148 -8.69 24.46 -17.77
N GLU A 149 -8.35 25.72 -17.47
CA GLU A 149 -8.93 26.63 -16.46
C GLU A 149 -10.47 26.84 -16.47
N THR A 150 -11.22 26.13 -17.30
CA THR A 150 -12.63 26.42 -17.61
C THR A 150 -13.67 25.52 -16.95
N ASN A 151 -13.31 24.48 -16.17
CA ASN A 151 -14.30 23.51 -15.64
C ASN A 151 -14.16 23.17 -14.14
N SER A 152 -14.29 24.17 -13.27
CA SER A 152 -14.27 24.00 -11.79
C SER A 152 -15.24 22.92 -11.29
N LYS A 153 -16.50 22.94 -11.73
CA LYS A 153 -17.52 21.96 -11.34
C LYS A 153 -17.14 20.51 -11.66
N LYS A 154 -16.40 20.26 -12.75
CA LYS A 154 -15.97 18.90 -13.11
C LYS A 154 -14.82 18.43 -12.22
N ILE A 155 -13.95 19.34 -11.80
CA ILE A 155 -12.88 19.04 -10.83
C ILE A 155 -13.50 18.66 -9.49
N ASP A 156 -14.49 19.41 -9.02
CA ASP A 156 -15.14 19.17 -7.73
C ASP A 156 -15.80 17.79 -7.68
N ILE A 157 -16.50 17.39 -8.75
CA ILE A 157 -17.11 16.04 -8.85
C ILE A 157 -16.05 14.94 -8.76
N ILE A 158 -14.90 15.10 -9.44
CA ILE A 158 -13.82 14.12 -9.42
C ILE A 158 -13.17 14.03 -8.04
N VAL A 159 -12.88 15.19 -7.42
CA VAL A 159 -12.27 15.25 -6.08
C VAL A 159 -13.20 14.63 -5.04
N ILE A 160 -14.49 14.99 -5.05
CA ILE A 160 -15.48 14.43 -4.12
C ILE A 160 -15.64 12.92 -4.33
N GLY A 161 -15.70 12.47 -5.59
CA GLY A 161 -15.77 11.04 -5.90
C GLY A 161 -14.55 10.27 -5.38
N TYR A 162 -13.36 10.81 -5.60
CA TYR A 162 -12.11 10.23 -5.10
C TYR A 162 -12.05 10.23 -3.57
N LEU A 163 -12.47 11.30 -2.89
CA LEU A 163 -12.50 11.38 -1.43
C LEU A 163 -13.47 10.35 -0.82
N LYS A 164 -14.66 10.17 -1.41
CA LYS A 164 -15.62 9.15 -0.98
C LYS A 164 -15.03 7.75 -1.09
N LEU A 165 -14.40 7.44 -2.23
CA LEU A 165 -13.74 6.15 -2.42
C LEU A 165 -12.56 5.97 -1.45
N SER A 166 -11.76 7.01 -1.26
CA SER A 166 -10.62 6.98 -0.34
C SER A 166 -11.06 6.72 1.10
N ALA A 167 -12.20 7.29 1.53
CA ALA A 167 -12.77 7.02 2.84
C ALA A 167 -13.14 5.53 3.01
N ILE A 168 -13.65 4.88 1.96
CA ILE A 168 -13.91 3.43 1.96
C ILE A 168 -12.61 2.65 2.17
N PHE A 169 -11.53 3.00 1.46
CA PHE A 169 -10.23 2.34 1.65
C PHE A 169 -9.67 2.55 3.06
N VAL A 170 -9.79 3.76 3.62
CA VAL A 170 -9.36 4.01 5.00
C VAL A 170 -10.17 3.18 5.99
N LEU A 171 -11.48 3.04 5.79
CA LEU A 171 -12.33 2.17 6.61
C LEU A 171 -11.92 0.69 6.49
N LEU A 172 -11.60 0.22 5.28
CA LEU A 172 -11.09 -1.14 5.08
C LEU A 172 -9.77 -1.36 5.82
N VAL A 173 -8.86 -0.38 5.81
CA VAL A 173 -7.60 -0.45 6.54
C VAL A 173 -7.82 -0.42 8.05
N ILE A 174 -8.75 0.39 8.56
CA ILE A 174 -9.14 0.38 9.98
C ILE A 174 -9.68 -1.00 10.38
N ALA A 175 -10.60 -1.55 9.58
CA ALA A 175 -11.18 -2.86 9.82
C ALA A 175 -10.12 -3.97 9.78
N TYR A 176 -9.21 -3.91 8.80
CA TYR A 176 -8.06 -4.80 8.73
C TYR A 176 -7.21 -4.72 9.99
N SER A 177 -6.82 -3.51 10.41
CA SER A 177 -6.01 -3.31 11.62
C SER A 177 -6.71 -3.81 12.88
N LEU A 178 -8.03 -3.63 13.01
CA LEU A 178 -8.81 -4.18 14.13
C LEU A 178 -8.77 -5.71 14.15
N ILE A 179 -9.12 -6.34 13.02
CA ILE A 179 -9.14 -7.82 12.89
C ILE A 179 -7.74 -8.38 13.14
N TYR A 180 -6.72 -7.76 12.58
CA TYR A 180 -5.34 -8.19 12.71
C TYR A 180 -4.82 -8.05 14.16
N SER A 181 -5.19 -6.98 14.85
CA SER A 181 -4.85 -6.79 16.27
C SER A 181 -5.54 -7.81 17.16
N TYR A 182 -6.82 -8.10 16.90
CA TYR A 182 -7.57 -9.13 17.60
C TYR A 182 -6.97 -10.52 17.36
N TYR A 183 -6.59 -10.80 16.12
CA TYR A 183 -5.92 -12.04 15.74
C TYR A 183 -4.60 -12.24 16.48
N ILE A 184 -3.74 -11.21 16.54
CA ILE A 184 -2.49 -11.25 17.31
C ILE A 184 -2.77 -11.50 18.79
N HIS A 185 -3.74 -10.79 19.37
CA HIS A 185 -4.08 -10.91 20.78
C HIS A 185 -4.65 -12.28 21.17
N LEU A 186 -5.34 -12.96 20.24
CA LEU A 186 -5.86 -14.31 20.48
C LEU A 186 -4.76 -15.39 20.43
N ILE A 187 -3.73 -15.16 19.62
CA ILE A 187 -2.64 -16.12 19.40
C ILE A 187 -1.53 -16.02 20.46
N LEU A 188 -1.31 -14.84 21.04
CA LEU A 188 -0.27 -14.57 22.03
C LEU A 188 -0.72 -14.79 23.48
#